data_AF-A0A091QF66-F1
#
_entry.id   AF-A0A091QF66-F1
#
_cell.length_a   1.000
_cell.length_b   1.000
_cell.length_c   1.000
_cell.angle_alpha   90.00
_cell.angle_beta   90.00
_cell.angle_gamma   90.00
#
_symmetry.space_group_name_H-M   'P 1'
#
loop_
_entity.id
_entity.type
_entity.pdbx_description
1 polymer ?
#
loop_
_entity_poly.entity_id
_entity_poly.type
_entity_poly.pdbx_seq_one_letter_code
_entity_poly.pdbx_strand_id
1 'polypeptide(L)'
;LENDAFSDKSERDNVEESENETQENSRKTNESESDQSEIHGEASPGGKGTTYIEQVYEEFGETGESSQTETVSEENKSLMWILLKQLRPGMDLSRVVLPTFILEPRSFLNKLSDYYYHADLLSQAVLEDDPYSRMKQVLRWYLSGFYKKPKGIKKPYNPILGETFRCCWFHPQTNSHTFYIAEQVSHHPPVSAFHVSNRKDGFCITGSILARSKFYGNSLSALLDGKAKLTFLTRGEDYIITMPYAHCKGLLYGTMTMELGGKVTIDCEKTNHRAELEFKLKPFFGGSASINQISGKIKSGEEVLASLSGHWDGEVHINELKTGSTEVFWNPTSEVRRQRL
;
A
#
# COMPACT_ATOMS: atom_id res chain seq x y z
N LEU A 1 -46.85 -56.54 3.90
CA LEU A 1 -46.35 -57.83 4.40
C LEU A 1 -44.88 -57.60 4.71
N GLU A 2 -44.55 -57.72 5.99
CA GLU A 2 -43.22 -57.73 6.65
C GLU A 2 -42.48 -56.36 6.69
N ASN A 3 -42.43 -55.64 7.83
CA ASN A 3 -41.65 -55.84 9.09
C ASN A 3 -40.15 -55.46 8.91
N ASP A 4 -39.41 -54.78 9.78
CA ASP A 4 -39.53 -54.18 11.13
C ASP A 4 -38.39 -53.14 11.21
N ALA A 5 -38.54 -51.89 11.70
CA ALA A 5 -38.73 -51.44 13.08
C ALA A 5 -37.55 -51.77 14.03
N PHE A 6 -36.79 -50.74 14.42
CA PHE A 6 -36.23 -50.64 15.78
C PHE A 6 -36.44 -49.21 16.32
N SER A 7 -37.22 -49.17 17.39
CA SER A 7 -37.70 -48.06 18.24
C SER A 7 -37.01 -48.26 19.61
N ASP A 8 -36.36 -47.26 20.21
CA ASP A 8 -36.82 -46.33 21.27
C ASP A 8 -36.88 -46.90 22.71
N LYS A 9 -36.54 -46.03 23.70
CA LYS A 9 -36.80 -46.05 25.17
C LYS A 9 -35.89 -46.95 26.04
N SER A 10 -35.13 -46.46 27.04
CA SER A 10 -35.37 -45.67 28.29
C SER A 10 -35.80 -46.52 29.52
N GLU A 11 -35.28 -46.13 30.70
CA GLU A 11 -35.61 -46.52 32.12
C GLU A 11 -34.52 -47.33 32.86
N ARG A 12 -34.17 -47.15 34.15
CA ARG A 12 -34.30 -46.12 35.21
C ARG A 12 -33.58 -46.63 36.51
N ASP A 13 -33.57 -45.80 37.57
CA ASP A 13 -33.36 -46.03 39.03
C ASP A 13 -32.00 -45.54 39.61
N ASN A 14 -31.84 -44.75 40.70
CA ASN A 14 -32.65 -44.19 41.82
C ASN A 14 -32.01 -42.82 42.25
N VAL A 15 -32.68 -41.68 42.54
CA VAL A 15 -33.52 -41.18 43.67
C VAL A 15 -32.82 -41.03 45.05
N GLU A 16 -32.64 -39.77 45.50
CA GLU A 16 -32.96 -39.15 46.82
C GLU A 16 -32.50 -37.67 46.79
N GLU A 17 -33.37 -36.69 46.55
CA GLU A 17 -34.11 -35.81 47.51
C GLU A 17 -33.28 -34.76 48.29
N SER A 18 -33.42 -33.47 47.93
CA SER A 18 -34.00 -32.44 48.81
C SER A 18 -34.17 -31.08 48.09
N GLU A 19 -35.44 -30.76 47.81
CA GLU A 19 -36.05 -29.44 47.56
C GLU A 19 -35.79 -28.47 48.76
N ASN A 20 -36.05 -27.15 48.78
CA ASN A 20 -36.74 -26.15 47.97
C ASN A 20 -36.32 -24.76 48.54
N GLU A 21 -36.55 -23.68 47.79
CA GLU A 21 -37.30 -22.47 48.21
C GLU A 21 -36.83 -21.19 47.49
N THR A 22 -37.66 -20.80 46.54
CA THR A 22 -37.82 -19.44 46.00
C THR A 22 -38.86 -18.69 46.84
N GLN A 23 -38.59 -17.44 47.24
CA GLN A 23 -39.60 -16.36 47.16
C GLN A 23 -39.01 -14.95 47.40
N GLU A 24 -39.24 -14.10 46.40
CA GLU A 24 -39.77 -12.73 46.50
C GLU A 24 -39.31 -11.77 47.61
N ASN A 25 -38.76 -10.59 47.23
CA ASN A 25 -39.48 -9.35 47.57
C ASN A 25 -39.10 -8.12 46.72
N SER A 26 -40.12 -7.29 46.54
CA SER A 26 -40.20 -6.07 45.74
C SER A 26 -39.63 -4.83 46.44
N ARG A 27 -39.07 -3.92 45.61
CA ARG A 27 -38.89 -2.46 45.75
C ARG A 27 -38.94 -1.82 47.15
N LYS A 28 -37.91 -1.03 47.47
CA LYS A 28 -38.05 0.33 48.00
C LYS A 28 -36.77 1.16 47.78
N THR A 29 -37.00 2.37 47.28
CA THR A 29 -36.08 3.51 47.12
C THR A 29 -35.51 3.97 48.46
N ASN A 30 -34.26 4.44 48.46
CA ASN A 30 -33.83 5.59 49.27
C ASN A 30 -32.61 6.25 48.63
N GLU A 31 -32.75 7.55 48.41
CA GLU A 31 -31.71 8.52 48.09
C GLU A 31 -30.76 8.74 49.29
N SER A 32 -29.74 9.60 49.11
CA SER A 32 -28.63 10.02 50.00
C SER A 32 -27.38 9.12 49.91
N GLU A 33 -26.16 9.62 49.72
CA GLU A 33 -25.61 10.97 49.84
C GLU A 33 -24.32 11.07 49.00
N SER A 34 -24.01 12.29 48.55
CA SER A 34 -22.86 12.65 47.74
C SER A 34 -21.55 12.62 48.53
N ASP A 35 -20.63 11.71 48.19
CA ASP A 35 -19.22 11.88 48.50
C ASP A 35 -18.50 12.45 47.27
N GLN A 36 -18.38 13.78 47.26
CA GLN A 36 -17.42 14.49 46.43
C GLN A 36 -16.02 14.26 47.00
N SER A 37 -15.40 13.13 46.70
CA SER A 37 -13.94 13.06 46.74
C SER A 37 -13.43 13.69 45.45
N GLU A 38 -12.97 14.94 45.55
CA GLU A 38 -12.18 15.61 44.52
C GLU A 38 -10.95 14.73 44.21
N ILE A 39 -11.07 13.91 43.16
CA ILE A 39 -9.91 13.33 42.50
C ILE A 39 -9.24 14.51 41.79
N HIS A 40 -8.31 15.16 42.49
CA HIS A 40 -7.22 15.87 41.84
C HIS A 40 -6.49 14.84 40.98
N GLY A 41 -6.99 14.67 39.75
CA GLY A 41 -6.30 13.95 38.71
C GLY A 41 -5.02 14.71 38.43
N GLU A 42 -3.92 14.26 39.03
CA GLU A 42 -2.59 14.58 38.53
C GLU A 42 -2.62 14.28 37.04
N ALA A 43 -2.46 15.34 36.24
CA ALA A 43 -2.30 15.20 34.81
C ALA A 43 -1.09 14.28 34.59
N SER A 44 -1.36 13.05 34.13
CA SER A 44 -0.32 12.13 33.66
C SER A 44 0.68 12.95 32.85
N PRO A 45 1.99 12.87 33.13
CA PRO A 45 2.98 13.69 32.46
C PRO A 45 2.79 13.51 30.95
N GLY A 46 2.46 14.62 30.28
CA GLY A 46 1.99 14.63 28.89
C GLY A 46 2.78 13.63 28.06
N GLY A 47 2.07 12.64 27.49
CA GLY A 47 2.69 11.49 26.87
C GLY A 47 3.84 11.91 25.96
N LYS A 48 5.05 11.44 26.24
CA LYS A 48 6.22 11.75 25.41
C LYS A 48 5.92 11.29 23.99
N GLY A 49 5.85 12.24 23.06
CA GLY A 49 5.66 11.96 21.63
C GLY A 49 6.77 11.06 21.09
N THR A 50 6.51 10.40 19.96
CA THR A 50 7.56 9.63 19.27
C THR A 50 8.70 10.56 18.87
N THR A 51 9.94 10.21 19.26
CA THR A 51 11.13 10.91 18.79
C THR A 51 11.48 10.45 17.39
N TYR A 52 11.57 11.38 16.45
CA TYR A 52 11.99 11.11 15.07
C TYR A 52 13.47 11.47 14.90
N ILE A 53 14.19 10.66 14.12
CA ILE A 53 15.58 10.91 13.75
C ILE A 53 15.59 11.29 12.27
N GLU A 54 16.26 12.40 11.95
CA GLU A 54 16.41 12.84 10.58
C GLU A 54 17.24 11.84 9.78
N GLN A 55 16.71 11.44 8.62
CA GLN A 55 17.44 10.61 7.68
C GLN A 55 18.17 11.51 6.68
N VAL A 56 19.49 11.64 6.88
CA VAL A 56 20.35 12.60 6.16
C VAL A 56 20.85 12.05 4.81
N TYR A 57 20.85 10.72 4.62
CA TYR A 57 21.38 10.06 3.43
C TYR A 57 20.34 9.16 2.75
N GLU A 58 20.13 9.37 1.46
CA GLU A 58 19.38 8.49 0.56
C GLU A 58 20.15 8.32 -0.76
N GLU A 59 20.43 7.07 -1.15
CA GLU A 59 21.02 6.75 -2.45
C GLU A 59 19.91 6.25 -3.39
N PHE A 60 19.70 6.94 -4.51
CA PHE A 60 18.74 6.54 -5.54
C PHE A 60 19.46 5.79 -6.67
N GLY A 61 18.79 4.80 -7.27
CA GLY A 61 19.24 4.21 -8.53
C GLY A 61 19.27 5.22 -9.69
N GLU A 62 19.98 4.89 -10.76
CA GLU A 62 19.91 5.65 -12.03
C GLU A 62 18.50 5.57 -12.67
N THR A 63 18.23 6.33 -13.72
CA THR A 63 17.00 6.24 -14.53
C THR A 63 17.20 5.38 -15.76
N GLY A 64 16.14 4.75 -16.28
CA GLY A 64 16.22 3.96 -17.52
C GLY A 64 16.72 2.52 -17.32
N GLU A 65 17.13 1.86 -18.41
CA GLU A 65 17.36 0.41 -18.48
C GLU A 65 18.43 -0.12 -17.51
N SER A 66 19.48 0.68 -17.22
CA SER A 66 20.54 0.32 -16.26
C SER A 66 20.03 0.17 -14.84
N SER A 67 18.96 0.89 -14.47
CA SER A 67 18.33 0.82 -13.15
C SER A 67 17.49 -0.43 -12.94
N GLN A 68 17.09 -1.06 -14.05
CA GLN A 68 16.14 -2.18 -14.03
C GLN A 68 16.82 -3.51 -14.09
N THR A 69 18.09 -3.53 -14.47
CA THR A 69 18.87 -4.72 -14.73
C THR A 69 19.87 -4.92 -13.61
N GLU A 70 20.08 -6.18 -13.21
CA GLU A 70 21.15 -6.52 -12.28
C GLU A 70 21.95 -7.69 -12.86
N THR A 71 23.23 -7.44 -13.10
CA THR A 71 24.18 -8.51 -13.47
C THR A 71 24.55 -9.27 -12.21
N VAL A 72 23.92 -10.44 -12.06
CA VAL A 72 24.20 -11.34 -10.94
C VAL A 72 25.53 -12.06 -11.20
N SER A 73 26.41 -12.15 -10.19
CA SER A 73 27.65 -12.93 -10.30
C SER A 73 27.37 -14.42 -10.55
N GLU A 74 28.31 -15.15 -11.15
CA GLU A 74 28.11 -16.58 -11.44
C GLU A 74 27.83 -17.42 -10.17
N GLU A 75 28.47 -17.08 -9.06
CA GLU A 75 28.21 -17.71 -7.75
C GLU A 75 26.75 -17.51 -7.31
N ASN A 76 26.25 -16.28 -7.41
CA ASN A 76 24.88 -15.92 -7.06
C ASN A 76 23.85 -16.54 -8.02
N LYS A 77 24.19 -16.68 -9.31
CA LYS A 77 23.38 -17.41 -10.29
C LYS A 77 23.24 -18.88 -9.93
N SER A 78 24.33 -19.52 -9.49
CA SER A 78 24.31 -20.92 -9.03
C SER A 78 23.38 -21.12 -7.83
N LEU A 79 23.46 -20.23 -6.82
CA LEU A 79 22.56 -20.26 -5.66
C LEU A 79 21.09 -20.08 -6.06
N MET A 80 20.80 -19.12 -6.94
CA MET A 80 19.44 -18.94 -7.47
C MET A 80 18.96 -20.16 -8.24
N TRP A 81 19.80 -20.77 -9.08
CA TRP A 81 19.41 -21.94 -9.84
C TRP A 81 19.04 -23.14 -8.94
N ILE A 82 19.79 -23.35 -7.86
CA ILE A 82 19.49 -24.40 -6.87
C ILE A 82 18.13 -24.15 -6.20
N LEU A 83 17.85 -22.92 -5.79
CA LEU A 83 16.57 -22.55 -5.17
C LEU A 83 15.40 -22.70 -6.16
N LEU A 84 15.57 -22.17 -7.37
CA LEU A 84 14.52 -22.13 -8.39
C LEU A 84 14.16 -23.53 -8.92
N LYS A 85 15.11 -24.48 -8.90
CA LYS A 85 14.84 -25.90 -9.19
C LYS A 85 13.84 -26.56 -8.24
N GLN A 86 13.72 -26.06 -7.02
CA GLN A 86 12.78 -26.59 -6.03
C GLN A 86 11.35 -26.05 -6.23
N LEU A 87 11.19 -25.07 -7.13
CA LEU A 87 9.93 -24.37 -7.37
C LEU A 87 9.23 -24.91 -8.60
N ARG A 88 7.90 -24.90 -8.55
CA ARG A 88 7.00 -25.25 -9.66
C ARG A 88 6.24 -24.01 -10.10
N PRO A 89 5.95 -23.84 -11.40
CA PRO A 89 5.11 -22.76 -11.87
C PRO A 89 3.76 -22.71 -11.11
N GLY A 90 3.36 -21.51 -10.70
CA GLY A 90 2.17 -21.27 -9.90
C GLY A 90 2.38 -21.30 -8.38
N MET A 91 3.55 -21.74 -7.89
CA MET A 91 3.85 -21.72 -6.45
C MET A 91 3.92 -20.29 -5.90
N ASP A 92 3.39 -20.12 -4.68
CA ASP A 92 3.61 -18.92 -3.87
C ASP A 92 4.99 -18.99 -3.20
N LEU A 93 5.76 -17.92 -3.36
CA LEU A 93 7.12 -17.81 -2.83
C LEU A 93 7.18 -17.16 -1.45
N SER A 94 6.04 -16.83 -0.84
CA SER A 94 5.99 -16.23 0.51
C SER A 94 6.70 -17.06 1.59
N ARG A 95 6.79 -18.38 1.40
CA ARG A 95 7.46 -19.33 2.31
C ARG A 95 8.86 -19.75 1.86
N VAL A 96 9.33 -19.24 0.73
CA VAL A 96 10.63 -19.59 0.15
C VAL A 96 11.64 -18.53 0.56
N VAL A 97 12.75 -18.97 1.16
CA VAL A 97 13.84 -18.06 1.54
C VAL A 97 14.60 -17.65 0.29
N LEU A 98 14.56 -16.36 -0.01
CA LEU A 98 15.30 -15.75 -1.11
C LEU A 98 16.74 -15.40 -0.67
N PRO A 99 17.73 -15.47 -1.57
CA PRO A 99 19.10 -15.08 -1.24
C PRO A 99 19.20 -13.62 -0.79
N THR A 100 20.12 -13.33 0.13
CA THR A 100 20.30 -11.98 0.68
C THR A 100 20.74 -10.95 -0.36
N PHE A 101 21.45 -11.38 -1.42
CA PHE A 101 21.90 -10.47 -2.47
C PHE A 101 20.76 -9.85 -3.29
N ILE A 102 19.55 -10.43 -3.29
CA ILE A 102 18.36 -9.82 -3.92
C ILE A 102 17.49 -9.04 -2.93
N LEU A 103 17.94 -8.85 -1.69
CA LEU A 103 17.20 -8.11 -0.67
C LEU A 103 17.75 -6.68 -0.50
N GLU A 104 16.85 -5.71 -0.28
CA GLU A 104 17.25 -4.38 0.21
C GLU A 104 17.22 -4.36 1.75
N PRO A 105 18.03 -3.52 2.42
CA PRO A 105 18.08 -3.42 3.88
C PRO A 105 16.87 -2.66 4.47
N ARG A 106 15.68 -2.87 3.92
CA ARG A 106 14.41 -2.26 4.36
C ARG A 106 13.32 -3.32 4.41
N SER A 107 12.49 -3.28 5.44
CA SER A 107 11.26 -4.06 5.45
C SER A 107 10.23 -3.45 4.51
N PHE A 108 9.21 -4.24 4.15
CA PHE A 108 8.13 -3.74 3.29
C PHE A 108 7.40 -2.54 3.90
N LEU A 109 7.28 -2.46 5.24
CA LEU A 109 6.67 -1.31 5.93
C LEU A 109 7.48 -0.02 5.68
N ASN A 110 8.81 -0.09 5.79
CA ASN A 110 9.67 1.04 5.44
C ASN A 110 9.59 1.37 3.95
N LYS A 111 9.64 0.35 3.07
CA LYS A 111 9.57 0.54 1.61
C LYS A 111 8.27 1.24 1.18
N LEU A 112 7.14 0.95 1.82
CA LEU A 112 5.86 1.60 1.55
C LEU A 112 5.87 3.12 1.82
N SER A 113 6.78 3.61 2.68
CA SER A 113 6.93 5.04 2.93
C SER A 113 7.44 5.83 1.71
N ASP A 114 8.10 5.17 0.75
CA ASP A 114 8.63 5.80 -0.46
C ASP A 114 7.54 6.50 -1.29
N TYR A 115 6.29 6.03 -1.25
CA TYR A 115 5.16 6.60 -1.98
C TYR A 115 4.71 7.98 -1.46
N TYR A 116 5.17 8.39 -0.28
CA TYR A 116 4.78 9.64 0.36
C TYR A 116 5.91 10.68 0.34
N TYR A 117 6.93 10.45 -0.49
CA TYR A 117 8.07 11.35 -0.61
C TYR A 117 7.69 12.76 -1.08
N HIS A 118 6.66 12.85 -1.93
CA HIS A 118 6.06 14.11 -2.43
C HIS A 118 4.63 14.30 -1.89
N ALA A 119 4.45 14.09 -0.58
CA ALA A 119 3.14 14.28 0.06
C ALA A 119 2.64 15.74 0.00
N ASP A 120 3.49 16.71 -0.32
CA ASP A 120 3.16 18.12 -0.59
C ASP A 120 2.19 18.27 -1.77
N LEU A 121 2.28 17.37 -2.77
CA LEU A 121 1.34 17.32 -3.89
C LEU A 121 -0.10 17.04 -3.42
N LEU A 122 -0.28 16.28 -2.34
CA LEU A 122 -1.59 16.09 -1.73
C LEU A 122 -2.06 17.35 -0.99
N SER A 123 -1.16 18.04 -0.30
CA SER A 123 -1.47 19.34 0.32
C SER A 123 -1.98 20.34 -0.73
N GLN A 124 -1.35 20.37 -1.92
CA GLN A 124 -1.79 21.19 -3.05
C GLN A 124 -3.15 20.72 -3.59
N ALA A 125 -3.36 19.40 -3.75
CA ALA A 125 -4.62 18.83 -4.24
C ALA A 125 -5.84 19.18 -3.37
N VAL A 126 -5.67 19.32 -2.05
CA VAL A 126 -6.74 19.73 -1.13
C VAL A 126 -7.26 21.14 -1.46
N LEU A 127 -6.36 22.03 -1.91
CA LEU A 127 -6.65 23.44 -2.19
C LEU A 127 -7.33 23.67 -3.53
N GLU A 128 -7.17 22.79 -4.51
CA GLU A 128 -7.81 22.91 -5.84
C GLU A 128 -9.33 22.98 -5.73
N ASP A 129 -10.05 23.88 -6.39
CA ASP A 129 -11.52 23.90 -6.27
C ASP A 129 -12.21 22.97 -7.26
N ASP A 130 -11.69 22.92 -8.49
CA ASP A 130 -12.23 22.08 -9.55
C ASP A 130 -11.92 20.59 -9.31
N PRO A 131 -12.93 19.69 -9.28
CA PRO A 131 -12.73 18.26 -9.07
C PRO A 131 -11.80 17.58 -10.08
N TYR A 132 -11.82 18.03 -11.34
CA TYR A 132 -10.96 17.49 -12.38
C TYR A 132 -9.49 17.86 -12.13
N SER A 133 -9.22 19.13 -11.83
CA SER A 133 -7.89 19.63 -11.46
C SER A 133 -7.38 18.96 -10.18
N ARG A 134 -8.24 18.72 -9.19
CA ARG A 134 -7.89 17.92 -8.02
C ARG A 134 -7.52 16.47 -8.37
N MET A 135 -8.30 15.79 -9.23
CA MET A 135 -7.98 14.44 -9.69
C MET A 135 -6.62 14.40 -10.42
N LYS A 136 -6.30 15.43 -11.21
CA LYS A 136 -4.96 15.60 -11.79
C LYS A 136 -3.88 15.64 -10.72
N GLN A 137 -4.04 16.42 -9.65
CA GLN A 137 -3.02 16.49 -8.59
C GLN A 137 -2.88 15.16 -7.82
N VAL A 138 -3.99 14.47 -7.52
CA VAL A 138 -3.94 13.13 -6.89
C VAL A 138 -3.20 12.13 -7.79
N LEU A 139 -3.44 12.17 -9.11
CA LEU A 139 -2.75 11.33 -10.07
C LEU A 139 -1.25 11.67 -10.19
N ARG A 140 -0.90 12.96 -10.11
CA ARG A 140 0.49 13.44 -10.11
C ARG A 140 1.24 12.94 -8.87
N TRP A 141 0.64 13.08 -7.70
CA TRP A 141 1.15 12.50 -6.45
C TRP A 141 1.36 10.99 -6.58
N TYR A 142 0.37 10.28 -7.12
CA TYR A 142 0.46 8.84 -7.30
C TYR A 142 1.66 8.45 -8.16
N LEU A 143 1.87 9.11 -9.32
CA LEU A 143 3.02 8.86 -10.20
C LEU A 143 4.36 9.17 -9.53
N SER A 144 4.40 10.16 -8.64
CA SER A 144 5.63 10.56 -7.93
C SER A 144 6.22 9.44 -7.06
N GLY A 145 5.42 8.46 -6.65
CA GLY A 145 5.88 7.37 -5.78
C GLY A 145 6.67 6.25 -6.47
N PHE A 146 6.80 6.26 -7.81
CA PHE A 146 7.36 5.11 -8.54
C PHE A 146 8.81 5.27 -9.00
N TYR A 147 9.31 6.50 -9.15
CA TYR A 147 10.69 6.73 -9.60
C TYR A 147 11.74 6.36 -8.53
N LYS A 148 11.35 6.35 -7.25
CA LYS A 148 12.24 6.03 -6.12
C LYS A 148 12.53 4.52 -6.06
N LYS A 149 13.65 4.13 -6.65
CA LYS A 149 14.13 2.74 -6.68
C LYS A 149 15.52 2.60 -6.08
N PRO A 150 15.79 1.50 -5.34
CA PRO A 150 17.15 1.16 -4.94
C PRO A 150 18.01 0.86 -6.17
N LYS A 151 19.32 0.92 -6.00
CA LYS A 151 20.27 0.47 -7.03
C LYS A 151 20.15 -1.05 -7.21
N GLY A 152 19.84 -1.49 -8.43
CA GLY A 152 19.63 -2.90 -8.77
C GLY A 152 18.24 -3.43 -8.40
N ILE A 153 18.07 -4.75 -8.51
CA ILE A 153 16.80 -5.44 -8.34
C ILE A 153 16.75 -5.99 -6.92
N LYS A 154 16.20 -5.17 -6.03
CA LYS A 154 16.07 -5.53 -4.63
C LYS A 154 14.61 -5.68 -4.22
N LYS A 155 14.33 -6.74 -3.47
CA LYS A 155 13.05 -6.99 -2.79
C LYS A 155 13.17 -6.59 -1.32
N PRO A 156 12.20 -5.88 -0.73
CA PRO A 156 12.22 -5.62 0.71
C PRO A 156 12.06 -6.91 1.53
N TYR A 157 12.54 -6.87 2.77
CA TYR A 157 12.30 -7.91 3.76
C TYR A 157 10.79 -8.06 3.99
N ASN A 158 10.33 -9.32 4.10
CA ASN A 158 8.97 -9.62 4.53
C ASN A 158 8.87 -9.29 6.03
N PRO A 159 8.03 -8.33 6.45
CA PRO A 159 7.96 -7.94 7.85
C PRO A 159 7.52 -9.10 8.75
N ILE A 160 8.01 -9.11 9.99
CA ILE A 160 7.53 -10.06 11.02
C ILE A 160 6.17 -9.62 11.56
N LEU A 161 5.37 -10.54 12.10
CA LEU A 161 4.08 -10.21 12.71
C LEU A 161 4.28 -9.19 13.85
N GLY A 162 3.49 -8.11 13.84
CA GLY A 162 3.58 -7.02 14.83
C GLY A 162 4.75 -6.05 14.62
N GLU A 163 5.56 -6.23 13.56
CA GLU A 163 6.53 -5.21 13.17
C GLU A 163 5.82 -3.89 12.90
N THR A 164 6.39 -2.78 13.37
CA THR A 164 5.88 -1.43 13.09
C THR A 164 6.96 -0.55 12.49
N PHE A 165 6.55 0.36 11.61
CA PHE A 165 7.40 1.41 11.07
C PHE A 165 6.70 2.77 11.18
N ARG A 166 7.46 3.79 11.55
CA ARG A 166 6.96 5.17 11.69
C ARG A 166 7.96 6.15 11.11
N CYS A 167 7.46 7.13 10.38
CA CYS A 167 8.25 8.26 9.91
C CYS A 167 7.36 9.48 9.75
N CYS A 168 7.97 10.64 9.54
CA CYS A 168 7.25 11.85 9.19
C CYS A 168 8.02 12.68 8.18
N TRP A 169 7.32 13.57 7.51
CA TRP A 169 7.90 14.59 6.65
C TRP A 169 7.40 15.96 7.09
N PHE A 170 8.32 16.91 7.19
CA PHE A 170 8.01 18.31 7.51
C PHE A 170 7.71 19.09 6.23
N HIS A 171 6.58 19.79 6.20
CA HIS A 171 6.16 20.64 5.08
C HIS A 171 6.50 22.10 5.43
N PRO A 172 7.58 22.67 4.88
CA PRO A 172 8.04 24.00 5.28
C PRO A 172 7.07 25.12 4.87
N GLN A 173 6.36 24.97 3.75
CA GLN A 173 5.44 25.99 3.20
C GLN A 173 4.20 26.17 4.10
N THR A 174 3.71 25.09 4.70
CA THR A 174 2.52 25.10 5.56
C THR A 174 2.88 24.99 7.05
N ASN A 175 4.16 24.79 7.38
CA ASN A 175 4.64 24.47 8.73
C ASN A 175 3.81 23.33 9.35
N SER A 176 3.68 22.22 8.62
CA SER A 176 2.89 21.05 9.01
C SER A 176 3.72 19.77 8.87
N HIS A 177 3.16 18.64 9.29
CA HIS A 177 3.82 17.35 9.19
C HIS A 177 2.87 16.32 8.61
N THR A 178 3.38 15.55 7.66
CA THR A 178 2.77 14.27 7.26
C THR A 178 3.34 13.18 8.12
N PHE A 179 2.50 12.52 8.92
CA PHE A 179 2.88 11.38 9.74
C PHE A 179 2.51 10.09 9.03
N TYR A 180 3.40 9.09 9.08
CA TYR A 180 3.17 7.74 8.57
C TYR A 180 3.37 6.73 9.70
N ILE A 181 2.45 5.77 9.78
CA ILE A 181 2.56 4.58 10.61
C ILE A 181 2.12 3.37 9.80
N ALA A 182 2.86 2.28 9.93
CA ALA A 182 2.45 0.99 9.39
C ALA A 182 2.77 -0.14 10.36
N GLU A 183 2.00 -1.22 10.21
CA GLU A 183 2.10 -2.42 11.02
C GLU A 183 1.88 -3.66 10.15
N GLN A 184 2.66 -4.70 10.42
CA GLN A 184 2.40 -6.02 9.86
C GLN A 184 1.35 -6.75 10.71
N VAL A 185 0.08 -6.68 10.28
CA VAL A 185 -1.06 -7.22 11.02
C VAL A 185 -1.29 -8.72 10.81
N SER A 186 -0.67 -9.31 9.79
CA SER A 186 -0.66 -10.75 9.56
C SER A 186 0.61 -11.17 8.84
N HIS A 187 1.15 -12.36 9.14
CA HIS A 187 2.32 -12.91 8.45
C HIS A 187 1.96 -14.03 7.46
N HIS A 188 0.90 -14.79 7.74
CA HIS A 188 0.42 -15.88 6.89
C HIS A 188 -1.11 -15.84 6.76
N PRO A 189 -1.65 -15.19 5.71
CA PRO A 189 -0.93 -14.53 4.62
C PRO A 189 -0.33 -13.16 5.05
N PRO A 190 0.68 -12.61 4.35
CA PRO A 190 1.36 -11.38 4.77
C PRO A 190 0.49 -10.15 4.44
N VAL A 191 -0.04 -9.51 5.48
CA VAL A 191 -0.85 -8.29 5.38
C VAL A 191 -0.19 -7.17 6.17
N SER A 192 0.04 -6.05 5.49
CA SER A 192 0.53 -4.81 6.10
C SER A 192 -0.57 -3.75 6.08
N ALA A 193 -0.87 -3.15 7.21
CA ALA A 193 -1.78 -2.01 7.32
C ALA A 193 -0.98 -0.72 7.50
N PHE A 194 -1.48 0.40 6.98
CA PHE A 194 -0.84 1.70 7.12
C PHE A 194 -1.84 2.84 7.26
N HIS A 195 -1.40 3.90 7.93
CA HIS A 195 -2.10 5.17 8.04
C HIS A 195 -1.12 6.32 7.81
N VAL A 196 -1.55 7.29 7.00
CA VAL A 196 -0.82 8.53 6.73
C VAL A 196 -1.74 9.69 7.03
N SER A 197 -1.25 10.75 7.69
CA SER A 197 -2.08 11.91 7.96
C SER A 197 -1.29 13.20 8.03
N ASN A 198 -1.84 14.23 7.38
CA ASN A 198 -1.53 15.62 7.63
C ASN A 198 -2.86 16.36 7.82
N ARG A 199 -3.34 16.41 9.06
CA ARG A 199 -4.64 17.03 9.37
C ARG A 199 -4.64 18.54 9.13
N LYS A 200 -3.48 19.20 9.29
CA LYS A 200 -3.34 20.64 9.06
C LYS A 200 -3.47 20.98 7.58
N ASP A 201 -2.87 20.17 6.71
CA ASP A 201 -3.01 20.31 5.25
C ASP A 201 -4.29 19.62 4.72
N GLY A 202 -5.05 18.96 5.58
CA GLY A 202 -6.42 18.53 5.28
C GLY A 202 -6.55 17.17 4.62
N PHE A 203 -5.58 16.25 4.75
CA PHE A 203 -5.69 14.90 4.18
C PHE A 203 -5.32 13.77 5.15
N CYS A 204 -5.89 12.60 4.89
CA CYS A 204 -5.44 11.34 5.48
C CYS A 204 -5.54 10.19 4.49
N ILE A 205 -4.72 9.16 4.68
CA ILE A 205 -4.69 7.94 3.86
C ILE A 205 -4.73 6.75 4.80
N THR A 206 -5.53 5.75 4.46
CA THR A 206 -5.58 4.46 5.15
C THR A 206 -5.55 3.34 4.13
N GLY A 207 -4.94 2.21 4.47
CA GLY A 207 -4.97 1.07 3.58
C GLY A 207 -4.39 -0.18 4.20
N SER A 208 -4.63 -1.29 3.53
CA SER A 208 -4.02 -2.58 3.84
C SER A 208 -3.63 -3.28 2.56
N ILE A 209 -2.44 -3.88 2.54
CA ILE A 209 -1.89 -4.59 1.40
C ILE A 209 -1.61 -6.03 1.81
N LEU A 210 -2.28 -6.96 1.12
CA LEU A 210 -1.96 -8.37 1.08
C LEU A 210 -0.91 -8.59 -0.02
N ALA A 211 0.30 -8.97 0.37
CA ALA A 211 1.34 -9.30 -0.59
C ALA A 211 1.24 -10.77 -1.01
N ARG A 212 1.17 -11.06 -2.31
CA ARG A 212 1.23 -12.42 -2.84
C ARG A 212 2.36 -12.54 -3.84
N SER A 213 3.04 -13.68 -3.85
CA SER A 213 4.07 -13.96 -4.85
C SER A 213 3.58 -15.05 -5.78
N LYS A 214 3.90 -14.96 -7.08
CA LYS A 214 3.60 -16.01 -8.05
C LYS A 214 4.78 -16.26 -8.97
N PHE A 215 5.31 -17.49 -8.91
CA PHE A 215 6.41 -17.93 -9.74
C PHE A 215 5.93 -18.52 -11.06
N TYR A 216 6.63 -18.21 -12.16
CA TYR A 216 6.30 -18.65 -13.52
C TYR A 216 7.45 -19.39 -14.21
N GLY A 217 8.47 -19.83 -13.47
CA GLY A 217 9.67 -20.46 -14.05
C GLY A 217 10.81 -19.46 -14.21
N ASN A 218 10.84 -18.69 -15.31
CA ASN A 218 11.89 -17.67 -15.51
C ASN A 218 11.52 -16.28 -14.96
N SER A 219 10.35 -16.15 -14.33
CA SER A 219 9.87 -14.88 -13.78
C SER A 219 9.05 -15.06 -12.51
N LEU A 220 8.91 -13.97 -11.77
CA LEU A 220 8.19 -13.86 -10.50
C LEU A 220 7.38 -12.56 -10.50
N SER A 221 6.10 -12.64 -10.11
CA SER A 221 5.32 -11.43 -9.80
C SER A 221 5.07 -11.30 -8.32
N ALA A 222 5.27 -10.10 -7.78
CA ALA A 222 4.77 -9.67 -6.48
C ALA A 222 3.46 -8.89 -6.69
N LEU A 223 2.34 -9.55 -6.41
CA LEU A 223 1.00 -8.99 -6.46
C LEU A 223 0.71 -8.26 -5.14
N LEU A 224 0.18 -7.05 -5.23
CA LEU A 224 -0.17 -6.21 -4.08
C LEU A 224 -1.68 -6.04 -4.06
N ASP A 225 -2.37 -6.89 -3.30
CA ASP A 225 -3.82 -6.90 -3.25
C ASP A 225 -4.31 -6.03 -2.10
N GLY A 226 -5.18 -5.08 -2.41
CA GLY A 226 -5.67 -4.13 -1.43
C GLY A 226 -5.99 -2.80 -2.10
N LYS A 227 -6.52 -1.88 -1.30
CA LYS A 227 -6.81 -0.53 -1.73
C LYS A 227 -6.35 0.44 -0.65
N ALA A 228 -5.84 1.59 -1.08
CA ALA A 228 -5.68 2.74 -0.22
C ALA A 228 -6.91 3.65 -0.38
N LYS A 229 -7.31 4.29 0.70
CA LYS A 229 -8.33 5.33 0.73
C LYS A 229 -7.69 6.62 1.17
N LEU A 230 -7.58 7.58 0.25
CA LEU A 230 -7.20 8.96 0.52
C LEU A 230 -8.47 9.77 0.79
N THR A 231 -8.54 10.49 1.90
CA THR A 231 -9.65 11.36 2.26
C THR A 231 -9.18 12.80 2.32
N PHE A 232 -9.86 13.69 1.61
CA PHE A 232 -9.71 15.14 1.81
C PHE A 232 -10.73 15.64 2.82
N LEU A 233 -10.23 16.00 4.01
CA LEU A 233 -11.02 16.20 5.23
C LEU A 233 -12.02 17.35 5.11
N THR A 234 -11.58 18.47 4.51
CA THR A 234 -12.40 19.68 4.34
C THR A 234 -13.48 19.50 3.27
N ARG A 235 -13.31 18.53 2.37
CA ARG A 235 -14.21 18.29 1.24
C ARG A 235 -15.09 17.08 1.45
N GLY A 236 -14.73 16.18 2.37
CA GLY A 236 -15.40 14.89 2.54
C GLY A 236 -15.40 14.09 1.24
N GLU A 237 -14.28 14.13 0.51
CA GLU A 237 -14.04 13.38 -0.73
C GLU A 237 -13.10 12.20 -0.41
N ASP A 238 -13.50 11.00 -0.84
CA ASP A 238 -12.71 9.77 -0.70
C ASP A 238 -12.23 9.30 -2.08
N TYR A 239 -10.92 9.05 -2.19
CA TYR A 239 -10.23 8.55 -3.37
C TYR A 239 -9.75 7.13 -3.12
N ILE A 240 -10.34 6.18 -3.83
CA ILE A 240 -10.03 4.75 -3.72
C ILE A 240 -8.96 4.39 -4.75
N ILE A 241 -7.79 3.98 -4.26
CA ILE A 241 -6.56 3.81 -5.05
C ILE A 241 -6.12 2.34 -5.00
N THR A 242 -5.81 1.77 -6.17
CA THR A 242 -5.19 0.44 -6.32
C THR A 242 -3.72 0.56 -6.70
N MET A 243 -2.91 -0.49 -6.50
CA MET A 243 -1.48 -0.51 -6.84
C MET A 243 -1.16 -1.41 -8.05
N PRO A 244 -0.07 -1.14 -8.81
CA PRO A 244 0.42 -2.07 -9.82
C PRO A 244 1.13 -3.24 -9.12
N TYR A 245 1.39 -4.31 -9.87
CA TYR A 245 2.26 -5.39 -9.40
C TYR A 245 3.70 -5.19 -9.88
N ALA A 246 4.66 -5.73 -9.13
CA ALA A 246 6.05 -5.81 -9.59
C ALA A 246 6.29 -7.16 -10.27
N HIS A 247 7.03 -7.16 -11.37
CA HIS A 247 7.35 -8.35 -12.16
C HIS A 247 8.86 -8.42 -12.40
N CYS A 248 9.47 -9.50 -11.92
CA CYS A 248 10.89 -9.77 -12.11
C CYS A 248 11.06 -10.88 -13.16
N LYS A 249 11.79 -10.60 -14.24
CA LYS A 249 12.13 -11.54 -15.32
C LYS A 249 13.61 -11.93 -15.25
N GLY A 250 13.99 -13.02 -15.91
CA GLY A 250 15.38 -13.42 -16.07
C GLY A 250 15.99 -14.07 -14.82
N LEU A 251 15.17 -14.75 -14.03
CA LEU A 251 15.62 -15.39 -12.77
C LEU A 251 16.54 -16.60 -13.02
N LEU A 252 16.29 -17.38 -14.08
CA LEU A 252 17.07 -18.58 -14.43
C LEU A 252 18.02 -18.33 -15.59
N TYR A 253 17.54 -17.64 -16.62
CA TYR A 253 18.28 -17.37 -17.84
C TYR A 253 17.95 -15.97 -18.39
N GLY A 254 18.99 -15.29 -18.86
CA GLY A 254 18.94 -13.89 -19.29
C GLY A 254 19.35 -12.90 -18.19
N THR A 255 19.19 -11.61 -18.49
CA THR A 255 19.46 -10.54 -17.53
C THR A 255 18.25 -10.36 -16.62
N MET A 256 18.47 -10.40 -15.30
CA MET A 256 17.41 -10.15 -14.34
C MET A 256 16.87 -8.73 -14.57
N THR A 257 15.54 -8.56 -14.68
CA THR A 257 14.91 -7.25 -14.95
C THR A 257 13.66 -7.05 -14.09
N MET A 258 13.48 -5.88 -13.48
CA MET A 258 12.27 -5.53 -12.74
C MET A 258 11.40 -4.51 -13.49
N GLU A 259 10.13 -4.87 -13.67
CA GLU A 259 9.11 -4.06 -14.33
C GLU A 259 7.90 -3.88 -13.40
N LEU A 260 7.17 -2.78 -13.59
CA LEU A 260 5.84 -2.60 -13.00
C LEU A 260 4.79 -2.93 -14.06
N GLY A 261 3.73 -3.62 -13.66
CA GLY A 261 2.69 -4.08 -14.56
C GLY A 261 1.28 -3.93 -14.00
N GLY A 262 0.33 -3.88 -14.90
CA GLY A 262 -1.10 -3.98 -14.58
C GLY A 262 -1.84 -2.65 -14.64
N LYS A 263 -3.16 -2.75 -14.49
CA LYS A 263 -4.08 -1.61 -14.50
C LYS A 263 -4.32 -1.14 -13.08
N VAL A 264 -4.32 0.16 -12.89
CA VAL A 264 -4.60 0.83 -11.62
C VAL A 264 -5.66 1.89 -11.81
N THR A 265 -6.41 2.15 -10.74
CA THR A 265 -7.51 3.10 -10.71
C THR A 265 -7.41 4.01 -9.50
N ILE A 266 -7.75 5.27 -9.69
CA ILE A 266 -8.02 6.25 -8.64
C ILE A 266 -9.45 6.72 -8.85
N ASP A 267 -10.34 6.41 -7.93
CA ASP A 267 -11.79 6.61 -8.09
C ASP A 267 -12.33 7.49 -6.97
N CYS A 268 -13.05 8.56 -7.32
CA CYS A 268 -13.75 9.42 -6.38
C CYS A 268 -15.24 9.46 -6.71
N GLU A 269 -16.02 8.67 -5.98
CA GLU A 269 -17.45 8.51 -6.20
C GLU A 269 -18.22 9.83 -6.05
N LYS A 270 -17.88 10.63 -5.03
CA LYS A 270 -18.56 11.89 -4.72
C LYS A 270 -18.53 12.89 -5.87
N THR A 271 -17.40 12.96 -6.58
CA THR A 271 -17.24 13.86 -7.71
C THR A 271 -17.50 13.17 -9.05
N ASN A 272 -17.73 11.85 -9.05
CA ASN A 272 -17.87 11.01 -10.23
C ASN A 272 -16.63 11.07 -11.17
N HIS A 273 -15.44 11.31 -10.62
CA HIS A 273 -14.18 11.35 -11.38
C HIS A 273 -13.37 10.08 -11.16
N ARG A 274 -12.72 9.61 -12.23
CA ARG A 274 -11.87 8.43 -12.20
C ARG A 274 -10.64 8.59 -13.07
N ALA A 275 -9.47 8.28 -12.53
CA ALA A 275 -8.26 8.06 -13.31
C ALA A 275 -8.00 6.56 -13.48
N GLU A 276 -7.64 6.16 -14.70
CA GLU A 276 -7.22 4.81 -15.04
C GLU A 276 -5.81 4.89 -15.63
N LEU A 277 -4.85 4.11 -15.11
CA LEU A 277 -3.49 3.97 -15.65
C LEU A 277 -3.18 2.50 -15.90
N GLU A 278 -2.38 2.22 -16.91
CA GLU A 278 -1.83 0.91 -17.21
C GLU A 278 -0.30 1.00 -17.24
N PHE A 279 0.35 0.26 -16.34
CA PHE A 279 1.78 0.03 -16.35
C PHE A 279 2.07 -1.11 -17.32
N LYS A 280 2.84 -0.81 -18.38
CA LYS A 280 3.11 -1.75 -19.47
C LYS A 280 4.43 -2.45 -19.23
N LEU A 281 4.39 -3.78 -19.29
CA LEU A 281 5.59 -4.61 -19.36
C LEU A 281 6.27 -4.41 -20.72
N LYS A 282 7.61 -4.45 -20.77
CA LYS A 282 8.35 -4.35 -22.04
C LYS A 282 7.95 -5.53 -22.94
N PRO A 283 7.48 -5.28 -24.18
CA PRO A 283 7.20 -6.35 -25.15
C PRO A 283 8.49 -7.11 -25.51
N PHE A 284 8.36 -8.38 -25.89
CA PHE A 284 9.52 -9.22 -26.24
C PHE A 284 10.38 -8.63 -27.38
N PHE A 285 9.74 -7.98 -28.36
CA PHE A 285 10.41 -7.29 -29.48
C PHE A 285 10.49 -5.76 -29.27
N GLY A 286 10.20 -5.27 -28.06
CA GLY A 286 10.25 -3.84 -27.75
C GLY A 286 11.68 -3.37 -27.49
N GLY A 287 12.05 -2.23 -28.09
CA GLY A 287 13.33 -1.56 -27.81
C GLY A 287 13.35 -0.87 -26.44
N SER A 288 14.43 -0.18 -26.12
CA SER A 288 14.58 0.56 -24.85
C SER A 288 13.50 1.64 -24.65
N ALA A 289 12.92 2.17 -25.72
CA ALA A 289 11.79 3.11 -25.68
C ALA A 289 10.45 2.49 -25.22
N SER A 290 10.38 1.17 -25.02
CA SER A 290 9.18 0.49 -24.47
C SER A 290 9.30 0.16 -22.98
N ILE A 291 10.39 0.59 -22.34
CA ILE A 291 10.64 0.39 -20.92
C ILE A 291 9.81 1.38 -20.12
N ASN A 292 9.20 0.94 -19.01
CA ASN A 292 8.48 1.80 -18.06
C ASN A 292 7.31 2.59 -18.61
N GLN A 293 6.80 2.13 -19.75
CA GLN A 293 5.74 2.84 -20.41
C GLN A 293 4.45 2.77 -19.58
N ILE A 294 3.76 3.89 -19.53
CA ILE A 294 2.39 3.98 -19.04
C ILE A 294 1.46 4.52 -20.12
N SER A 295 0.19 4.17 -20.01
CA SER A 295 -0.90 4.91 -20.65
C SER A 295 -2.06 5.04 -19.69
N GLY A 296 -2.83 6.11 -19.80
CA GLY A 296 -3.98 6.30 -18.95
C GLY A 296 -4.98 7.30 -19.48
N LYS A 297 -6.00 7.55 -18.67
CA LYS A 297 -7.06 8.52 -18.93
C LYS A 297 -7.68 8.99 -17.64
N ILE A 298 -8.23 10.21 -17.68
CA ILE A 298 -9.08 10.76 -16.63
C ILE A 298 -10.48 10.90 -17.21
N LYS A 299 -11.48 10.50 -16.43
CA LYS A 299 -12.89 10.52 -16.80
C LYS A 299 -13.73 11.28 -15.77
N SER A 300 -14.86 11.81 -16.24
CA SER A 300 -16.01 12.21 -15.42
C SER A 300 -17.22 11.39 -15.87
N GLY A 301 -17.67 10.45 -15.03
CA GLY A 301 -18.55 9.37 -15.44
C GLY A 301 -17.96 8.56 -16.61
N GLU A 302 -18.67 8.54 -17.73
CA GLU A 302 -18.21 7.87 -18.97
C GLU A 302 -17.43 8.80 -19.92
N GLU A 303 -17.49 10.13 -19.71
CA GLU A 303 -16.77 11.10 -20.55
C GLU A 303 -15.27 11.04 -20.25
N VAL A 304 -14.45 10.82 -21.28
CA VAL A 304 -12.99 10.94 -21.17
C VAL A 304 -12.62 12.41 -21.30
N LEU A 305 -11.93 12.95 -20.29
CA LEU A 305 -11.50 14.35 -20.26
C LEU A 305 -10.08 14.52 -20.78
N ALA A 306 -9.18 13.58 -20.44
CA ALA A 306 -7.80 13.57 -20.88
C ALA A 306 -7.23 12.17 -21.02
N SER A 307 -6.17 12.05 -21.82
CA SER A 307 -5.34 10.86 -21.92
C SER A 307 -3.92 11.12 -21.43
N LEU A 308 -3.28 10.12 -20.83
CA LEU A 308 -1.89 10.17 -20.38
C LEU A 308 -1.04 9.16 -21.13
N SER A 309 0.21 9.50 -21.39
CA SER A 309 1.21 8.59 -21.96
C SER A 309 2.62 9.02 -21.59
N GLY A 310 3.53 8.06 -21.44
CA GLY A 310 4.94 8.35 -21.20
C GLY A 310 5.60 7.26 -20.38
N HIS A 311 6.57 7.64 -19.56
CA HIS A 311 7.39 6.74 -18.76
C HIS A 311 7.29 7.09 -17.28
N TRP A 312 6.94 6.14 -16.41
CA TRP A 312 6.71 6.44 -14.99
C TRP A 312 8.00 6.85 -14.24
N ASP A 313 9.19 6.53 -14.77
CA ASP A 313 10.50 6.99 -14.30
C ASP A 313 11.07 8.17 -15.09
N GLY A 314 10.29 8.75 -16.01
CA GLY A 314 10.69 9.85 -16.87
C GLY A 314 9.51 10.78 -17.14
N GLU A 315 9.42 11.26 -18.38
CA GLU A 315 8.33 12.16 -18.77
C GLU A 315 7.02 11.42 -18.97
N VAL A 316 5.97 11.95 -18.35
CA VAL A 316 4.57 11.63 -18.60
C VAL A 316 3.91 12.88 -19.15
N HIS A 317 3.22 12.74 -20.27
CA HIS A 317 2.46 13.79 -20.93
C HIS A 317 0.97 13.58 -20.70
N ILE A 318 0.22 14.67 -20.54
CA ILE A 318 -1.25 14.68 -20.54
C ILE A 318 -1.72 15.41 -21.80
N ASN A 319 -2.71 14.84 -22.46
CA ASN A 319 -3.41 15.42 -23.60
C ASN A 319 -4.86 15.70 -23.21
N GLU A 320 -5.20 16.99 -23.13
CA GLU A 320 -6.53 17.50 -22.78
C GLU A 320 -7.45 17.41 -24.00
N LEU A 321 -8.49 16.57 -23.95
CA LEU A 321 -9.30 16.27 -25.14
C LEU A 321 -10.20 17.44 -25.57
N LYS A 322 -10.59 18.30 -24.63
CA LYS A 322 -11.44 19.47 -24.93
C LYS A 322 -10.67 20.58 -25.67
N THR A 323 -9.41 20.79 -25.33
CA THR A 323 -8.57 21.85 -25.89
C THR A 323 -7.60 21.35 -26.96
N GLY A 324 -7.32 20.04 -27.00
CA GLY A 324 -6.28 19.43 -27.82
C GLY A 324 -4.85 19.77 -27.35
N SER A 325 -4.70 20.38 -26.18
CA SER A 325 -3.39 20.76 -25.65
C SER A 325 -2.68 19.56 -25.03
N THR A 326 -1.39 19.42 -25.34
CA THR A 326 -0.51 18.44 -24.71
C THR A 326 0.54 19.16 -23.89
N GLU A 327 0.75 18.70 -22.65
CA GLU A 327 1.76 19.26 -21.74
C GLU A 327 2.44 18.15 -20.93
N VAL A 328 3.62 18.47 -20.39
CA VAL A 328 4.32 17.59 -19.45
C VAL A 328 3.55 17.54 -18.13
N PHE A 329 2.99 16.38 -17.83
CA PHE A 329 2.22 16.13 -16.63
C PHE A 329 3.08 15.75 -15.42
N TRP A 330 4.12 14.95 -15.62
CA TRP A 330 5.05 14.54 -14.56
C TRP A 330 6.43 14.28 -15.16
N ASN A 331 7.48 14.71 -14.46
CA ASN A 331 8.86 14.39 -14.81
C ASN A 331 9.71 14.40 -13.53
N PRO A 332 10.28 13.26 -13.10
CA PRO A 332 11.16 13.17 -11.94
C PRO A 332 12.56 13.70 -12.30
N THR A 333 12.64 15.01 -12.58
CA THR A 333 13.90 15.70 -12.90
C THR A 333 14.90 15.60 -11.75
N SER A 334 16.17 15.87 -12.03
CA SER A 334 17.21 15.90 -10.98
C SER A 334 16.86 16.84 -9.82
N GLU A 335 16.09 17.91 -10.06
CA GLU A 335 15.64 18.81 -9.00
C GLU A 335 14.58 18.15 -8.12
N VAL A 336 13.53 17.60 -8.74
CA VAL A 336 12.47 16.84 -8.04
C VAL A 336 13.05 15.68 -7.24
N ARG A 337 14.11 15.05 -7.74
CA ARG A 337 14.79 13.94 -7.04
C ARG A 337 15.65 14.40 -5.86
N ARG A 338 16.20 15.62 -5.90
CA ARG A 338 17.02 16.20 -4.81
C ARG A 338 16.18 16.80 -3.70
N GLN A 339 14.99 17.29 -4.02
CA GLN A 339 14.09 17.91 -3.05
C GLN A 339 13.18 16.85 -2.43
N ARG A 340 13.12 16.86 -1.09
CA ARG A 340 12.19 16.06 -0.30
C ARG A 340 11.09 17.03 0.17
N LEU A 341 9.90 16.95 -0.46
CA LEU A 341 8.80 17.93 -0.36
C LEU A 341 9.15 19.35 -0.84
#